data_AF-A0A4Z1G8W4-F1
#
_entry.id   AF-A0A4Z1G8W4-F1
#
_cell.length_a   1.000
_cell.length_b   1.000
_cell.length_c   1.000
_cell.angle_alpha   90.00
_cell.angle_beta   90.00
_cell.angle_gamma   90.00
#
_symmetry.space_group_name_H-M   'P 1'
#
loop_
_entity.id
_entity.type
_entity.pdbx_description
1 polymer ?
#
loop_
_entity_poly.entity_id
_entity_poly.type
_entity_poly.pdbx_seq_one_letter_code
_entity_poly.pdbx_strand_id
1 'polypeptide(L)'
;MAIEQPPLIVDPDMIDDLPKPSPYTLAEASVPDRIECIVPVSVRPSLIDPKNKGLYVDKAVSPGDILFTIEKPLFAIVEYKNIRLRTCDNCFAYQSVEDELGTVSTVERDIETAIPFDQCGSCGVHHYCDKKCQKEAFEHHHKHECITFVDFLSEEPLAESFIERTDFRFVLRFLRMAKANLLTEAIMRDFFTAPMGNLYDFGPSMETSYRNLSLNMKLLAKSPVHEDSVLHILCFAVHQSFPMYQPFICQFNRHDISYWNTSSPTRITCGSCYEPFITIMRNDCNANTREYFDGTTYILQANCAIPANTEITRRFSSWNDYEGRRLEFMRKEKLDCKCALCIRGKLGPTGNLRERMLSVHVCNYKPGLDKELLKEQLTIDHKVIADLRSNGFGYDYPDLRRAYMSVFSGQFERDSRTRTQDYKGSLRLLLTVYYLIDPVACPAPSPEERIKVLHFLTVIAYIGEDSRSKVSEIVLIMRKFIYHWRSQLVHYSRQMGGPNTRIATFHRNAFKEDLEAGDIPIYTDKDALVKELNAWFKLLGLAEMTSEQVLRT
;
A
#
# COMPACT_ATOMS: atom_id res chain seq x y z
N MET A 1 16.43 29.04 -5.88
CA MET A 1 15.74 30.27 -5.40
C MET A 1 16.34 30.73 -4.07
N ALA A 2 17.66 30.95 -4.04
CA ALA A 2 18.34 31.54 -2.89
C ALA A 2 19.06 32.79 -3.39
N ILE A 3 18.35 33.91 -3.39
CA ILE A 3 18.97 35.23 -3.38
C ILE A 3 18.29 35.97 -2.25
N GLU A 4 19.13 36.37 -1.29
CA GLU A 4 18.91 37.21 -0.11
C GLU A 4 17.56 37.92 -0.09
N GLN A 5 16.61 37.38 0.67
CA GLN A 5 15.47 38.17 1.13
C GLN A 5 15.89 38.93 2.40
N PRO A 6 15.57 40.24 2.50
CA PRO A 6 15.81 40.99 3.73
C PRO A 6 15.01 40.39 4.89
N PRO A 7 15.52 40.49 6.15
CA PRO A 7 14.79 40.02 7.31
C PRO A 7 13.44 40.74 7.39
N LEU A 8 12.37 39.95 7.36
CA LEU A 8 11.00 40.44 7.46
C LEU A 8 10.77 41.03 8.84
N ILE A 9 10.28 42.28 8.87
CA ILE A 9 9.76 42.91 10.07
C ILE A 9 8.42 42.22 10.36
N VAL A 10 8.42 41.38 11.39
CA VAL A 10 7.22 40.70 11.90
C VAL A 10 6.32 41.76 12.53
N ASP A 11 5.05 41.79 12.12
CA ASP A 11 4.02 42.55 12.82
C ASP A 11 3.73 41.86 14.16
N PRO A 12 4.09 42.47 15.31
CA PRO A 12 3.93 41.86 16.61
C PRO A 12 2.46 41.76 17.06
N ASP A 13 1.52 42.39 16.34
CA ASP A 13 0.10 42.46 16.72
C ASP A 13 -0.79 41.43 16.00
N MET A 14 -0.22 40.51 15.20
CA MET A 14 -0.97 39.36 14.70
C MET A 14 -1.23 38.35 15.82
N ILE A 15 -2.44 38.42 16.39
CA ILE A 15 -2.95 37.47 17.39
C ILE A 15 -3.06 36.09 16.72
N ASP A 16 -2.34 35.11 17.28
CA ASP A 16 -2.37 33.71 16.89
C ASP A 16 -3.62 33.05 17.48
N ASP A 17 -4.70 32.96 16.70
CA ASP A 17 -5.92 32.24 17.09
C ASP A 17 -5.76 30.72 17.01
N LEU A 18 -4.62 30.20 16.54
CA LEU A 18 -4.36 28.77 16.54
C LEU A 18 -3.77 28.30 17.87
N PRO A 19 -4.12 27.07 18.32
CA PRO A 19 -3.43 26.45 19.43
C PRO A 19 -1.93 26.41 19.15
N LYS A 20 -1.13 27.09 19.99
CA LYS A 20 0.33 26.93 19.93
C LYS A 20 0.66 25.46 20.20
N PRO A 21 1.69 24.90 19.52
CA PRO A 21 2.20 23.58 19.84
C PRO A 21 2.56 23.54 21.34
N SER A 22 1.74 22.85 22.13
CA SER A 22 1.91 22.78 23.59
C SER A 22 2.67 21.51 23.96
N PRO A 23 3.59 21.55 24.93
CA PRO A 23 4.18 20.35 25.48
C PRO A 23 3.08 19.43 26.03
N TYR A 24 3.10 18.20 25.53
CA TYR A 24 2.11 17.17 25.73
C TYR A 24 1.74 16.93 27.21
N THR A 25 0.43 16.83 27.51
CA THR A 25 -0.08 16.33 28.80
C THR A 25 -0.82 15.00 28.63
N LEU A 26 -0.51 14.03 29.51
CA LEU A 26 -1.09 12.69 29.51
C LEU A 26 -2.59 12.64 29.82
N ALA A 27 -3.15 13.73 30.35
CA ALA A 27 -4.51 13.78 30.89
C ALA A 27 -5.63 13.88 29.83
N GLU A 28 -5.30 14.19 28.57
CA GLU A 28 -6.28 14.49 27.51
C GLU A 28 -6.36 13.42 26.41
N ALA A 29 -5.81 12.23 26.65
CA ALA A 29 -5.72 11.18 25.64
C ALA A 29 -7.07 10.45 25.44
N SER A 30 -7.87 10.89 24.47
CA SER A 30 -9.10 10.21 24.04
C SER A 30 -9.07 9.90 22.54
N VAL A 31 -9.92 8.96 22.13
CA VAL A 31 -10.16 8.66 20.73
C VAL A 31 -11.13 9.73 20.20
N PRO A 32 -10.81 10.44 19.10
CA PRO A 32 -11.71 11.46 18.56
C PRO A 32 -13.05 10.87 18.11
N ASP A 33 -14.15 11.61 18.31
CA ASP A 33 -15.52 11.16 18.00
C ASP A 33 -15.74 10.78 16.52
N ARG A 34 -14.92 11.32 15.62
CA ARG A 34 -14.97 11.00 14.18
C ARG A 34 -14.38 9.63 13.82
N ILE A 35 -13.75 8.95 14.79
CA ILE A 35 -13.17 7.61 14.60
C ILE A 35 -14.22 6.59 15.03
N GLU A 36 -14.70 5.80 14.09
CA GLU A 36 -15.66 4.73 14.37
C GLU A 36 -14.91 3.51 14.89
N CYS A 37 -14.98 3.29 16.20
CA CYS A 37 -14.36 2.14 16.87
C CYS A 37 -15.29 0.93 16.80
N ILE A 38 -14.90 -0.08 16.03
CA ILE A 38 -15.64 -1.35 15.91
C ILE A 38 -15.36 -2.24 17.13
N VAL A 39 -14.13 -2.18 17.63
CA VAL A 39 -13.74 -2.78 18.91
C VAL A 39 -13.34 -1.67 19.90
N PRO A 40 -13.52 -1.88 21.21
CA PRO A 40 -13.07 -0.91 22.21
C PRO A 40 -11.56 -0.71 22.14
N VAL A 41 -11.14 0.52 21.88
CA VAL A 41 -9.75 0.95 21.84
C VAL A 41 -9.52 2.13 22.76
N SER A 42 -8.33 2.22 23.32
CA SER A 42 -7.95 3.31 24.22
C SER A 42 -6.56 3.86 23.92
N VAL A 43 -6.37 5.14 24.21
CA VAL A 43 -5.08 5.81 24.09
C VAL A 43 -4.44 5.86 25.48
N ARG A 44 -3.22 5.35 25.59
CA ARG A 44 -2.47 5.26 26.86
C ARG A 44 -0.98 5.60 26.60
N PRO A 45 -0.11 5.76 27.62
CA PRO A 45 1.33 5.75 27.39
C PRO A 45 1.75 4.52 26.57
N SER A 46 2.61 4.72 25.57
CA SER A 46 3.15 3.60 24.79
C SER A 46 4.15 2.81 25.64
N LEU A 47 4.10 1.48 25.55
CA LEU A 47 5.13 0.61 26.14
C LEU A 47 6.36 0.52 25.22
N ILE A 48 6.17 0.73 23.91
CA ILE A 48 7.23 0.70 22.90
C ILE A 48 8.04 2.00 22.92
N ASP A 49 7.37 3.13 23.13
CA ASP A 49 7.98 4.46 23.23
C ASP A 49 7.39 5.24 24.42
N PRO A 50 7.94 5.07 25.64
CA PRO A 50 7.38 5.66 26.86
C PRO A 50 7.28 7.19 26.86
N LYS A 51 7.91 7.88 25.91
CA LYS A 51 7.80 9.34 25.74
C LYS A 51 6.52 9.75 24.99
N ASN A 52 5.84 8.81 24.35
CA ASN A 52 4.72 9.04 23.46
C ASN A 52 3.48 8.21 23.85
N LYS A 53 2.37 8.49 23.16
CA LYS A 53 1.14 7.70 23.24
C LYS A 53 1.25 6.42 22.43
N GLY A 54 0.52 5.40 22.87
CA GLY A 54 0.21 4.18 22.15
C GLY A 54 -1.30 3.98 22.10
N LEU A 55 -1.76 3.25 21.09
CA LEU A 55 -3.14 2.83 20.96
C LEU A 55 -3.25 1.38 21.43
N TYR A 56 -4.30 1.00 22.14
CA TYR A 56 -4.47 -0.33 22.70
C TYR A 56 -5.83 -0.91 22.34
N VAL A 57 -5.90 -2.22 22.12
CA VAL A 57 -7.18 -2.94 22.14
C VAL A 57 -7.56 -3.25 23.59
N ASP A 58 -8.78 -2.93 24.01
CA ASP A 58 -9.22 -3.23 25.39
C ASP A 58 -9.75 -4.65 25.54
N LYS A 59 -10.07 -5.29 24.41
CA LYS A 59 -10.54 -6.68 24.32
C LYS A 59 -9.68 -7.46 23.34
N ALA A 60 -9.64 -8.79 23.50
CA ALA A 60 -8.97 -9.64 22.55
C ALA A 60 -9.68 -9.59 21.19
N VAL A 61 -8.91 -9.59 20.10
CA VAL A 61 -9.40 -9.58 18.72
C VAL A 61 -8.74 -10.71 17.93
N SER A 62 -9.46 -11.21 16.93
CA SER A 62 -9.03 -12.28 16.05
C SER A 62 -8.34 -11.72 14.79
N PRO A 63 -7.50 -12.52 14.10
CA PRO A 63 -6.98 -12.12 12.80
C PRO A 63 -8.11 -11.77 11.83
N GLY A 64 -8.00 -10.63 11.15
CA GLY A 64 -9.02 -10.13 10.23
C GLY A 64 -10.12 -9.28 10.85
N ASP A 65 -10.18 -9.14 12.19
CA ASP A 65 -11.15 -8.23 12.81
C ASP A 65 -10.80 -6.77 12.47
N ILE A 66 -11.82 -5.98 12.12
CA ILE A 66 -11.68 -4.54 11.94
C ILE A 66 -11.65 -3.90 13.32
N LEU A 67 -10.64 -3.06 13.59
CA LEU A 67 -10.48 -2.39 14.88
C LEU A 67 -11.26 -1.06 14.87
N PHE A 68 -10.98 -0.22 13.89
CA PHE A 68 -11.68 1.04 13.69
C PHE A 68 -11.60 1.48 12.23
N THR A 69 -12.50 2.38 11.87
CA THR A 69 -12.58 3.03 10.57
C THR A 69 -12.51 4.56 10.75
N ILE A 70 -11.97 5.24 9.73
CA ILE A 70 -11.98 6.69 9.64
C ILE A 70 -12.59 7.05 8.30
N GLU A 71 -13.85 7.48 8.34
CA GLU A 71 -14.51 8.01 7.15
C GLU A 71 -13.94 9.38 6.85
N LYS A 72 -13.33 9.54 5.67
CA LYS A 72 -12.63 10.76 5.24
C LYS A 72 -11.56 11.20 6.26
N PRO A 73 -10.39 10.55 6.27
CA PRO A 73 -9.22 10.99 7.04
C PRO A 73 -8.95 12.48 6.82
N LEU A 74 -8.30 13.15 7.79
CA LEU A 74 -8.16 14.62 7.81
C LEU A 74 -7.88 15.18 6.41
N PHE A 75 -6.81 14.73 5.74
CA PHE A 75 -6.67 14.91 4.29
C PHE A 75 -6.16 13.64 3.60
N ALA A 76 -6.76 13.32 2.46
CA ALA A 76 -6.22 12.41 1.46
C ALA A 76 -5.99 13.20 0.16
N ILE A 77 -4.80 13.06 -0.41
CA ILE A 77 -4.32 13.88 -1.54
C ILE A 77 -3.75 12.97 -2.60
N VAL A 78 -4.31 13.03 -3.81
CA VAL A 78 -3.88 12.23 -4.96
C VAL A 78 -2.40 12.45 -5.28
N GLU A 79 -1.69 11.46 -5.79
CA GLU A 79 -0.24 11.53 -6.06
C GLU A 79 0.14 12.44 -7.27
N TYR A 80 1.36 12.27 -7.81
CA TYR A 80 1.94 13.08 -8.89
C TYR A 80 1.19 12.95 -10.23
N LYS A 81 1.56 13.79 -11.21
CA LYS A 81 0.82 14.06 -12.46
C LYS A 81 0.22 12.83 -13.15
N ASN A 82 1.00 11.79 -13.44
CA ASN A 82 0.50 10.60 -14.15
C ASN A 82 -0.59 9.84 -13.38
N ILE A 83 -0.48 9.76 -12.06
CA ILE A 83 -1.51 9.14 -11.20
C ILE A 83 -2.72 10.07 -11.12
N ARG A 84 -2.51 11.38 -11.02
CA ARG A 84 -3.57 12.39 -10.93
C ARG A 84 -4.49 12.41 -12.14
N LEU A 85 -3.96 12.25 -13.35
CA LEU A 85 -4.75 12.16 -14.58
C LEU A 85 -5.67 10.94 -14.64
N ARG A 86 -5.42 9.93 -13.79
CA ARG A 86 -6.09 8.63 -13.77
C ARG A 86 -6.81 8.35 -12.45
N THR A 87 -6.90 9.33 -11.56
CA THR A 87 -7.47 9.19 -10.21
C THR A 87 -8.44 10.32 -9.93
N CYS A 88 -9.60 10.01 -9.37
CA CYS A 88 -10.52 11.03 -8.88
C CYS A 88 -10.02 11.66 -7.57
N ASP A 89 -9.94 13.00 -7.52
CA ASP A 89 -9.56 13.78 -6.33
C ASP A 89 -10.56 13.70 -5.15
N ASN A 90 -11.78 13.20 -5.38
CA ASN A 90 -12.81 13.06 -4.34
C ASN A 90 -12.89 11.63 -3.80
N CYS A 91 -13.17 10.65 -4.67
CA CYS A 91 -13.48 9.28 -4.26
C CYS A 91 -12.31 8.30 -4.42
N PHE A 92 -11.17 8.76 -4.96
CA PHE A 92 -9.98 7.97 -5.23
C PHE A 92 -10.19 6.76 -6.14
N ALA A 93 -11.28 6.75 -6.91
CA ALA A 93 -11.44 5.84 -8.03
C ALA A 93 -10.28 6.06 -9.01
N TYR A 94 -9.61 4.98 -9.37
CA TYR A 94 -8.51 4.95 -10.31
C TYR A 94 -8.86 4.04 -11.48
N GLN A 95 -8.45 4.45 -12.68
CA GLN A 95 -8.43 3.53 -13.81
C GLN A 95 -7.29 3.87 -14.75
N SER A 96 -6.63 2.84 -15.25
CA SER A 96 -5.65 2.93 -16.31
C SER A 96 -6.05 1.99 -17.42
N VAL A 97 -6.20 2.54 -18.63
CA VAL A 97 -6.36 1.78 -19.88
C VAL A 97 -5.08 2.00 -20.66
N GLU A 98 -4.34 0.94 -20.96
CA GLU A 98 -3.12 1.05 -21.76
C GLU A 98 -3.14 0.00 -22.88
N ASP A 99 -2.81 0.44 -24.10
CA ASP A 99 -3.03 -0.30 -25.36
C ASP A 99 -2.36 -1.69 -25.42
N GLU A 100 -1.30 -1.92 -24.64
CA GLU A 100 -0.59 -3.21 -24.55
C GLU A 100 -0.79 -3.93 -23.19
N LEU A 101 -1.41 -3.27 -22.20
CA LEU A 101 -1.24 -3.57 -20.78
C LEU A 101 -2.57 -3.81 -20.05
N GLY A 102 -3.68 -3.65 -20.77
CA GLY A 102 -5.01 -3.93 -20.29
C GLY A 102 -5.63 -2.83 -19.44
N THR A 103 -6.81 -3.11 -18.89
CA THR A 103 -7.52 -2.18 -18.01
C THR A 103 -7.45 -2.61 -16.55
N VAL A 104 -6.85 -1.78 -15.71
CA VAL A 104 -6.90 -1.90 -14.25
C VAL A 104 -7.79 -0.81 -13.65
N SER A 105 -8.60 -1.16 -12.65
CA SER A 105 -9.47 -0.21 -11.96
C SER A 105 -9.57 -0.49 -10.47
N THR A 106 -9.92 0.52 -9.66
CA THR A 106 -10.27 0.37 -8.24
C THR A 106 -11.78 0.44 -8.00
N VAL A 107 -12.57 0.50 -9.08
CA VAL A 107 -14.03 0.50 -9.05
C VAL A 107 -14.58 -0.54 -10.02
N GLU A 108 -15.72 -1.13 -9.69
CA GLU A 108 -16.42 -2.05 -10.57
C GLU A 108 -17.09 -1.25 -11.69
N ARG A 109 -16.55 -1.35 -12.91
CA ARG A 109 -17.13 -0.86 -14.16
C ARG A 109 -16.78 -1.82 -15.29
N ASP A 110 -17.56 -1.79 -16.36
CA ASP A 110 -17.26 -2.55 -17.58
C ASP A 110 -15.89 -2.10 -18.12
N ILE A 111 -14.98 -3.07 -18.30
CA ILE A 111 -13.57 -2.87 -18.73
C ILE A 111 -13.48 -2.01 -20.00
N GLU A 112 -14.47 -2.10 -20.88
CA GLU A 112 -14.48 -1.39 -22.17
C GLU A 112 -14.80 0.11 -22.04
N THR A 113 -15.26 0.56 -20.88
CA THR A 113 -15.57 1.98 -20.64
C THR A 113 -14.52 2.65 -19.75
N ALA A 114 -13.69 3.49 -20.36
CA ALA A 114 -12.80 4.38 -19.63
C ALA A 114 -13.61 5.36 -18.75
N ILE A 115 -13.15 5.60 -17.53
CA ILE A 115 -13.66 6.62 -16.62
C ILE A 115 -13.19 7.97 -17.18
N PRO A 116 -14.13 8.87 -17.51
CA PRO A 116 -13.75 10.22 -17.90
C PRO A 116 -13.31 10.97 -16.64
N PHE A 117 -12.00 11.11 -16.46
CA PHE A 117 -11.44 11.94 -15.40
C PHE A 117 -11.44 13.39 -15.85
N ASP A 118 -12.57 14.08 -15.65
CA ASP A 118 -12.77 15.47 -16.03
C ASP A 118 -11.89 16.39 -15.18
N GLN A 119 -11.03 17.16 -15.86
CA GLN A 119 -10.18 18.17 -15.24
C GLN A 119 -11.01 19.39 -14.83
N CYS A 120 -10.67 20.01 -13.70
CA CYS A 120 -11.21 21.33 -13.37
C CYS A 120 -10.81 22.36 -14.43
N GLY A 121 -11.79 22.95 -15.11
CA GLY A 121 -11.56 23.96 -16.15
C GLY A 121 -11.00 25.30 -15.66
N SER A 122 -10.87 25.52 -14.33
CA SER A 122 -10.24 26.72 -13.79
C SER A 122 -8.77 26.48 -13.44
N CYS A 123 -8.47 25.61 -12.47
CA CYS A 123 -7.10 25.42 -12.01
C CYS A 123 -6.29 24.41 -12.83
N GLY A 124 -6.94 23.50 -13.59
CA GLY A 124 -6.25 22.42 -14.28
C GLY A 124 -5.59 21.36 -13.35
N VAL A 125 -5.72 21.50 -12.03
CA VAL A 125 -5.03 20.61 -11.08
C VAL A 125 -5.85 19.35 -10.79
N HIS A 126 -7.10 19.50 -10.37
CA HIS A 126 -7.92 18.37 -9.91
C HIS A 126 -8.69 17.67 -11.03
N HIS A 127 -8.89 16.37 -10.88
CA HIS A 127 -9.59 15.50 -11.81
C HIS A 127 -10.71 14.72 -11.11
N TYR A 128 -11.83 14.51 -11.79
CA TYR A 128 -13.03 13.90 -11.19
C TYR A 128 -13.64 12.84 -12.11
N CYS A 129 -14.05 11.70 -11.54
CA CYS A 129 -14.68 10.63 -12.32
C CYS A 129 -16.12 10.95 -12.75
N ASP A 130 -16.77 11.93 -12.11
CA ASP A 130 -18.09 12.43 -12.46
C ASP A 130 -18.38 13.81 -11.81
N LYS A 131 -19.50 14.42 -12.21
CA LYS A 131 -19.97 15.72 -11.70
C LYS A 131 -20.32 15.70 -10.20
N LYS A 132 -20.72 14.54 -9.66
CA LYS A 132 -21.05 14.41 -8.23
C LYS A 132 -19.77 14.58 -7.40
N CYS A 133 -18.71 13.85 -7.76
CA CYS A 133 -17.41 13.94 -7.13
C CYS A 133 -16.80 15.35 -7.26
N GLN A 134 -16.94 15.99 -8.42
CA GLN A 134 -16.51 17.37 -8.60
C GLN A 134 -17.24 18.32 -7.63
N LYS A 135 -18.57 18.22 -7.54
CA LYS A 135 -19.38 19.07 -6.66
C LYS A 135 -19.02 18.87 -5.18
N GLU A 136 -18.95 17.62 -4.72
CA GLU A 136 -18.61 17.29 -3.34
C GLU A 136 -17.22 17.81 -2.95
N ALA A 137 -16.21 17.60 -3.80
CA ALA A 137 -14.86 18.11 -3.56
C ALA A 137 -14.82 19.65 -3.58
N PHE A 138 -15.56 20.28 -4.49
CA PHE A 138 -15.66 21.74 -4.57
C PHE A 138 -16.26 22.34 -3.31
N GLU A 139 -17.36 21.75 -2.80
CA GLU A 139 -18.01 22.19 -1.56
C GLU A 139 -17.10 22.03 -0.34
N HIS A 140 -16.33 20.95 -0.28
CA HIS A 140 -15.47 20.59 0.85
C HIS A 140 -14.15 21.38 0.92
N HIS A 141 -13.32 21.32 -0.14
CA HIS A 141 -11.95 21.85 -0.09
C HIS A 141 -11.54 22.61 -1.33
N HIS A 142 -11.92 22.13 -2.52
CA HIS A 142 -11.33 22.60 -3.77
C HIS A 142 -11.65 24.08 -4.05
N LYS A 143 -12.85 24.59 -3.73
CA LYS A 143 -13.17 26.03 -3.92
C LYS A 143 -12.21 26.96 -3.18
N HIS A 144 -11.57 26.50 -2.09
CA HIS A 144 -10.66 27.29 -1.29
C HIS A 144 -9.24 27.31 -1.86
N GLU A 145 -8.80 26.25 -2.54
CA GLU A 145 -7.45 26.14 -3.12
C GLU A 145 -7.41 26.43 -4.63
N CYS A 146 -8.53 26.34 -5.35
CA CYS A 146 -8.62 26.48 -6.81
C CYS A 146 -7.96 27.78 -7.32
N ILE A 147 -8.37 28.93 -6.80
CA ILE A 147 -7.84 30.22 -7.24
C ILE A 147 -6.35 30.37 -6.89
N THR A 148 -5.91 29.82 -5.76
CA THR A 148 -4.49 29.86 -5.39
C THR A 148 -3.64 29.04 -6.37
N PHE A 149 -4.15 27.91 -6.88
CA PHE A 149 -3.46 27.18 -7.94
C PHE A 149 -3.43 27.97 -9.26
N VAL A 150 -4.51 28.66 -9.64
CA VAL A 150 -4.55 29.51 -10.84
C VAL A 150 -3.48 30.60 -10.75
N ASP A 151 -3.48 31.36 -9.65
CA ASP A 151 -2.52 32.44 -9.41
C ASP A 151 -1.08 31.90 -9.44
N PHE A 152 -0.82 30.81 -8.70
CA PHE A 152 0.51 30.21 -8.60
C PHE A 152 1.03 29.70 -9.95
N LEU A 153 0.19 29.02 -10.73
CA LEU A 153 0.56 28.54 -12.07
C LEU A 153 0.84 29.68 -13.05
N SER A 154 0.23 30.85 -12.85
CA SER A 154 0.44 32.02 -13.71
C SER A 154 1.68 32.84 -13.35
N GLU A 155 2.06 32.86 -12.08
CA GLU A 155 3.13 33.72 -11.56
C GLU A 155 4.47 32.99 -11.40
N GLU A 156 4.45 31.68 -11.11
CA GLU A 156 5.64 30.94 -10.67
C GLU A 156 6.04 29.84 -11.66
N PRO A 157 7.18 29.95 -12.37
CA PRO A 157 7.60 28.98 -13.38
C PRO A 157 7.77 27.54 -12.87
N LEU A 158 8.01 27.37 -11.57
CA LEU A 158 8.19 26.05 -10.94
C LEU A 158 6.91 25.52 -10.28
N ALA A 159 5.78 26.22 -10.41
CA ALA A 159 4.53 25.87 -9.74
C ALA A 159 4.09 24.42 -9.99
N GLU A 160 4.22 23.91 -11.23
CA GLU A 160 3.88 22.51 -11.55
C GLU A 160 4.65 21.52 -10.65
N SER A 161 5.96 21.73 -10.48
CA SER A 161 6.81 20.83 -9.67
C SER A 161 6.46 20.84 -8.19
N PHE A 162 5.97 21.98 -7.67
CA PHE A 162 5.47 22.08 -6.30
C PHE A 162 4.08 21.46 -6.17
N ILE A 163 3.18 21.68 -7.12
CA ILE A 163 1.82 21.10 -7.08
C ILE A 163 1.87 19.57 -7.18
N GLU A 164 2.87 18.99 -7.84
CA GLU A 164 3.04 17.54 -7.89
C GLU A 164 3.28 16.90 -6.50
N ARG A 165 3.88 17.66 -5.59
CA ARG A 165 4.18 17.22 -4.23
C ARG A 165 2.93 17.18 -3.33
N THR A 166 2.68 16.04 -2.70
CA THR A 166 1.52 15.85 -1.82
C THR A 166 1.64 16.65 -0.52
N ASP A 167 2.85 16.79 0.03
CA ASP A 167 3.13 17.60 1.21
C ASP A 167 2.87 19.09 0.95
N PHE A 168 3.21 19.60 -0.23
CA PHE A 168 2.88 20.97 -0.63
C PHE A 168 1.36 21.18 -0.72
N ARG A 169 0.64 20.29 -1.41
CA ARG A 169 -0.83 20.38 -1.49
C ARG A 169 -1.50 20.22 -0.13
N PHE A 170 -0.94 19.40 0.76
CA PHE A 170 -1.42 19.25 2.13
C PHE A 170 -1.37 20.56 2.89
N VAL A 171 -0.19 21.19 2.96
CA VAL A 171 -0.03 22.43 3.72
C VAL A 171 -0.89 23.53 3.12
N LEU A 172 -0.95 23.65 1.79
CA LEU A 172 -1.81 24.64 1.14
C LEU A 172 -3.29 24.40 1.49
N ARG A 173 -3.79 23.17 1.36
CA ARG A 173 -5.16 22.81 1.72
C ARG A 173 -5.45 23.13 3.18
N PHE A 174 -4.56 22.75 4.08
CA PHE A 174 -4.67 23.02 5.52
C PHE A 174 -4.82 24.53 5.78
N LEU A 175 -3.91 25.34 5.25
CA LEU A 175 -3.92 26.80 5.47
C LEU A 175 -5.17 27.46 4.88
N ARG A 176 -5.62 27.02 3.70
CA ARG A 176 -6.81 27.58 3.05
C ARG A 176 -8.10 27.17 3.74
N MET A 177 -8.19 25.95 4.27
CA MET A 177 -9.33 25.50 5.07
C MET A 177 -9.34 26.13 6.46
N ALA A 178 -8.18 26.30 7.11
CA ALA A 178 -8.05 27.04 8.36
C ALA A 178 -8.53 28.49 8.20
N LYS A 179 -8.06 29.20 7.16
CA LYS A 179 -8.50 30.56 6.83
C LYS A 179 -10.01 30.66 6.56
N ALA A 180 -10.61 29.59 6.03
CA ALA A 180 -12.05 29.51 5.77
C ALA A 180 -12.87 29.03 6.99
N ASN A 181 -12.24 28.84 8.16
CA ASN A 181 -12.85 28.32 9.38
C ASN A 181 -13.53 26.94 9.19
N LEU A 182 -12.96 26.09 8.33
CA LEU A 182 -13.47 24.74 8.06
C LEU A 182 -12.80 23.65 8.91
N LEU A 183 -11.72 23.99 9.62
CA LEU A 183 -11.09 23.09 10.58
C LEU A 183 -11.65 23.38 11.97
N THR A 184 -12.33 22.42 12.57
CA THR A 184 -12.91 22.57 13.91
C THR A 184 -11.81 22.64 14.96
N GLU A 185 -12.10 23.26 16.12
CA GLU A 185 -11.16 23.29 17.25
C GLU A 185 -10.70 21.88 17.66
N ALA A 186 -11.61 20.90 17.61
CA ALA A 186 -11.28 19.51 17.89
C ALA A 186 -10.26 18.94 16.89
N ILE A 187 -10.45 19.16 15.59
CA ILE A 187 -9.50 18.72 14.55
C ILE A 187 -8.15 19.41 14.73
N MET A 188 -8.15 20.72 15.00
CA MET A 188 -6.92 21.49 15.21
C MET A 188 -6.16 21.00 16.43
N ARG A 189 -6.86 20.75 17.54
CA ARG A 189 -6.27 20.17 18.75
C ARG A 189 -5.70 18.78 18.47
N ASP A 190 -6.45 17.90 17.80
CA ASP A 190 -5.98 16.56 17.45
C ASP A 190 -4.70 16.62 16.59
N PHE A 191 -4.66 17.55 15.63
CA PHE A 191 -3.51 17.76 14.76
C PHE A 191 -2.27 18.22 15.53
N PHE A 192 -2.37 19.31 16.29
CA PHE A 192 -1.21 19.89 16.99
C PHE A 192 -0.76 19.08 18.22
N THR A 193 -1.58 18.17 18.71
CA THR A 193 -1.22 17.23 19.80
C THR A 193 -0.80 15.86 19.31
N ALA A 194 -0.81 15.63 18.00
CA ALA A 194 -0.35 14.38 17.40
C ALA A 194 1.12 14.13 17.80
N PRO A 195 1.50 12.88 18.07
CA PRO A 195 2.90 12.56 18.33
C PRO A 195 3.75 12.90 17.11
N MET A 196 4.68 13.82 17.31
CA MET A 196 5.51 14.41 16.27
C MET A 196 6.90 13.74 16.16
N GLY A 197 7.19 12.67 16.90
CA GLY A 197 8.48 11.97 16.80
C GLY A 197 9.70 12.91 16.82
N ASN A 198 10.62 12.73 15.87
CA ASN A 198 11.81 13.57 15.70
C ASN A 198 11.63 14.67 14.61
N LEU A 199 10.41 15.18 14.42
CA LEU A 199 10.01 16.14 13.37
C LEU A 199 10.79 17.46 13.34
N TYR A 200 11.57 17.79 14.36
CA TYR A 200 12.40 19.00 14.42
C TYR A 200 13.90 18.71 14.44
N ASP A 201 14.30 17.44 14.38
CA ASP A 201 15.70 17.06 14.47
C ASP A 201 16.37 17.14 13.09
N PHE A 202 16.44 18.36 12.58
CA PHE A 202 17.05 18.71 11.31
C PHE A 202 18.52 19.10 11.48
N GLY A 203 19.33 18.83 10.47
CA GLY A 203 20.58 19.58 10.32
C GLY A 203 20.27 21.06 9.99
N PRO A 204 21.15 22.02 10.35
CA PRO A 204 20.87 23.45 10.18
C PRO A 204 20.43 23.87 8.77
N SER A 205 21.02 23.25 7.73
CA SER A 205 20.67 23.54 6.34
C SER A 205 19.24 23.11 5.96
N MET A 206 18.77 21.97 6.50
CA MET A 206 17.40 21.49 6.26
C MET A 206 16.39 22.36 7.01
N GLU A 207 16.70 22.77 8.24
CA GLU A 207 15.83 23.66 9.01
C GLU A 207 15.57 24.97 8.27
N THR A 208 16.62 25.64 7.79
CA THR A 208 16.50 26.88 7.01
C THR A 208 15.64 26.67 5.76
N SER A 209 15.81 25.54 5.08
CA SER A 209 15.02 25.21 3.88
C SER A 209 13.53 25.05 4.21
N TYR A 210 13.21 24.40 5.34
CA TYR A 210 11.82 24.18 5.76
C TYR A 210 11.17 25.47 6.24
N ARG A 211 11.92 26.32 6.97
CA ARG A 211 11.44 27.65 7.36
C ARG A 211 11.12 28.52 6.15
N ASN A 212 12.03 28.60 5.18
CA ASN A 212 11.80 29.35 3.94
C ASN A 212 10.60 28.81 3.15
N LEU A 213 10.49 27.47 3.04
CA LEU A 213 9.33 26.86 2.39
C LEU A 213 8.04 27.19 3.14
N SER A 214 8.01 27.06 4.47
CA SER A 214 6.82 27.38 5.28
C SER A 214 6.37 28.83 5.12
N LEU A 215 7.31 29.78 5.07
CA LEU A 215 7.02 31.19 4.84
C LEU A 215 6.42 31.42 3.44
N ASN A 216 7.02 30.86 2.40
CA ASN A 216 6.49 30.94 1.04
C ASN A 216 5.08 30.36 0.95
N MET A 217 4.81 29.26 1.65
CA MET A 217 3.48 28.64 1.69
C MET A 217 2.46 29.50 2.43
N LYS A 218 2.85 30.15 3.53
CA LYS A 218 2.02 31.12 4.25
C LYS A 218 1.62 32.28 3.33
N LEU A 219 2.60 32.87 2.63
CA LEU A 219 2.39 33.97 1.69
C LEU A 219 1.47 33.56 0.55
N LEU A 220 1.76 32.41 -0.08
CA LEU A 220 0.95 31.87 -1.19
C LEU A 220 -0.50 31.61 -0.76
N ALA A 221 -0.70 31.02 0.42
CA ALA A 221 -2.04 30.77 0.95
C ALA A 221 -2.76 32.06 1.40
N LYS A 222 -2.02 33.17 1.53
CA LYS A 222 -2.45 34.41 2.20
C LYS A 222 -3.00 34.10 3.60
N SER A 223 -2.30 33.23 4.32
CA SER A 223 -2.77 32.62 5.56
C SER A 223 -2.47 33.50 6.77
N PRO A 224 -3.42 33.68 7.70
CA PRO A 224 -3.17 34.38 8.96
C PRO A 224 -2.38 33.53 9.96
N VAL A 225 -2.12 32.25 9.66
CA VAL A 225 -1.46 31.32 10.58
C VAL A 225 -0.02 31.76 10.89
N HIS A 226 0.37 31.68 12.17
CA HIS A 226 1.73 32.00 12.61
C HIS A 226 2.79 31.10 11.94
N GLU A 227 3.99 31.64 11.69
CA GLU A 227 5.03 30.96 10.91
C GLU A 227 5.49 29.65 11.52
N ASP A 228 5.65 29.60 12.85
CA ASP A 228 6.01 28.36 13.55
C ASP A 228 4.93 27.27 13.41
N SER A 229 3.66 27.67 13.33
CA SER A 229 2.55 26.76 13.09
C SER A 229 2.56 26.25 11.64
N VAL A 230 2.90 27.10 10.67
CA VAL A 230 3.08 26.65 9.27
C VAL A 230 4.27 25.70 9.14
N LEU A 231 5.37 25.97 9.83
CA LEU A 231 6.50 25.05 9.90
C LEU A 231 6.09 23.71 10.49
N HIS A 232 5.34 23.70 11.60
CA HIS A 232 4.80 22.49 12.19
C HIS A 232 3.93 21.69 11.19
N ILE A 233 3.02 22.37 10.47
CA ILE A 233 2.16 21.75 9.46
C ILE A 233 3.00 21.14 8.32
N LEU A 234 4.02 21.85 7.85
CA LEU A 234 4.94 21.35 6.82
C LEU A 234 5.73 20.14 7.29
N CYS A 235 6.30 20.21 8.50
CA CYS A 235 7.01 19.09 9.08
C CYS A 235 6.07 17.87 9.16
N PHE A 236 4.87 18.02 9.72
CA PHE A 236 3.87 16.94 9.76
C PHE A 236 3.63 16.35 8.37
N ALA A 237 3.43 17.20 7.35
CA ALA A 237 3.20 16.75 5.98
C ALA A 237 4.36 15.91 5.42
N VAL A 238 5.60 16.28 5.72
CA VAL A 238 6.77 15.58 5.20
C VAL A 238 6.97 14.22 5.88
N HIS A 239 6.81 14.16 7.20
CA HIS A 239 7.20 12.98 7.98
C HIS A 239 6.05 12.07 8.37
N GLN A 240 4.81 12.56 8.42
CA GLN A 240 3.63 11.82 8.92
C GLN A 240 2.65 11.46 7.80
N SER A 241 3.11 11.45 6.55
CA SER A 241 2.30 11.00 5.41
C SER A 241 2.31 9.48 5.29
N PHE A 242 1.16 8.91 4.92
CA PHE A 242 1.01 7.48 4.69
C PHE A 242 0.58 7.22 3.26
N PRO A 243 1.24 6.33 2.50
CA PRO A 243 0.79 5.97 1.16
C PRO A 243 -0.60 5.36 1.22
N MET A 244 -1.51 5.91 0.40
CA MET A 244 -2.88 5.46 0.28
C MET A 244 -2.97 4.43 -0.83
N TYR A 245 -2.98 3.16 -0.44
CA TYR A 245 -3.10 2.04 -1.36
C TYR A 245 -4.56 1.66 -1.56
N GLN A 246 -5.06 1.78 -2.81
CA GLN A 246 -6.38 1.31 -3.20
C GLN A 246 -6.25 -0.06 -3.89
N PRO A 247 -7.01 -1.08 -3.49
CA PRO A 247 -6.95 -2.39 -4.13
C PRO A 247 -7.46 -2.33 -5.56
N PHE A 248 -6.80 -3.05 -6.47
CA PHE A 248 -7.37 -3.24 -7.80
C PHE A 248 -8.52 -4.22 -7.77
N ILE A 249 -9.52 -3.88 -8.56
CA ILE A 249 -10.65 -4.71 -8.97
C ILE A 249 -10.35 -5.13 -10.40
N CYS A 250 -9.61 -6.23 -10.54
CA CYS A 250 -9.28 -6.77 -11.86
C CYS A 250 -10.38 -7.74 -12.29
N GLN A 251 -11.18 -7.35 -13.29
CA GLN A 251 -12.01 -8.32 -14.02
C GLN A 251 -11.09 -9.36 -14.67
N PHE A 252 -11.41 -10.64 -14.46
CA PHE A 252 -10.72 -11.77 -15.08
C PHE A 252 -11.03 -11.80 -16.59
N ASN A 253 -10.46 -10.87 -17.35
CA ASN A 253 -10.70 -10.85 -18.79
C ASN A 253 -9.92 -11.98 -19.47
N ARG A 254 -10.67 -12.82 -20.20
CA ARG A 254 -10.18 -14.00 -20.94
C ARG A 254 -9.18 -13.64 -22.05
N HIS A 255 -9.18 -12.39 -22.50
CA HIS A 255 -8.38 -11.91 -23.63
C HIS A 255 -7.23 -11.00 -23.22
N ASP A 256 -7.16 -10.60 -21.95
CA ASP A 256 -6.20 -9.59 -21.47
C ASP A 256 -5.16 -10.23 -20.56
N ILE A 257 -4.38 -11.14 -21.17
CA ILE A 257 -3.23 -11.83 -20.57
C ILE A 257 -1.99 -10.92 -20.57
N SER A 258 -2.19 -9.62 -20.78
CA SER A 258 -1.08 -8.68 -20.78
C SER A 258 -0.34 -8.80 -19.44
N TYR A 259 0.98 -8.81 -19.57
CA TYR A 259 1.91 -8.97 -18.47
C TYR A 259 1.59 -8.06 -17.27
N TRP A 260 0.94 -6.91 -17.47
CA TRP A 260 0.63 -5.95 -16.40
C TRP A 260 -0.77 -6.04 -15.82
N ASN A 261 -1.81 -6.51 -16.50
CA ASN A 261 -3.05 -6.87 -15.80
C ASN A 261 -2.80 -7.98 -14.76
N THR A 262 -1.83 -8.83 -15.05
CA THR A 262 -1.44 -9.95 -14.20
C THR A 262 -0.30 -9.56 -13.23
N SER A 263 0.74 -8.82 -13.65
CA SER A 263 1.83 -8.33 -12.79
C SER A 263 1.53 -7.06 -12.02
N SER A 264 0.35 -6.44 -12.22
CA SER A 264 -0.08 -5.27 -11.48
C SER A 264 0.10 -5.49 -9.98
N PRO A 265 0.59 -4.49 -9.23
CA PRO A 265 0.49 -4.55 -7.79
C PRO A 265 -1.00 -4.76 -7.46
N THR A 266 -1.38 -5.62 -6.52
CA THR A 266 -2.80 -5.85 -6.14
C THR A 266 -3.50 -4.62 -5.57
N ARG A 267 -2.81 -3.48 -5.62
CA ARG A 267 -3.19 -2.17 -5.15
C ARG A 267 -2.36 -1.12 -5.87
N ILE A 268 -2.88 0.08 -6.01
CA ILE A 268 -2.17 1.25 -6.54
C ILE A 268 -1.99 2.29 -5.43
N THR A 269 -0.85 2.97 -5.41
CA THR A 269 -0.72 4.19 -4.61
C THR A 269 -1.52 5.29 -5.31
N CYS A 270 -2.70 5.62 -4.78
CA CYS A 270 -3.51 6.70 -5.32
C CYS A 270 -3.07 8.07 -4.80
N GLY A 271 -2.36 8.11 -3.66
CA GLY A 271 -1.98 9.36 -3.01
C GLY A 271 -1.36 9.18 -1.63
N SER A 272 -1.37 10.27 -0.86
CA SER A 272 -0.93 10.31 0.54
C SER A 272 -2.13 10.62 1.45
N CYS A 273 -2.24 9.90 2.55
CA CYS A 273 -3.15 10.15 3.65
C CYS A 273 -2.41 10.83 4.81
N TYR A 274 -3.06 11.83 5.39
CA TYR A 274 -2.57 12.63 6.49
C TYR A 274 -3.63 12.61 7.58
N GLU A 275 -3.33 11.90 8.67
CA GLU A 275 -4.31 11.61 9.70
C GLU A 275 -3.64 11.61 11.09
N PRO A 276 -3.85 12.64 11.91
CA PRO A 276 -3.24 12.79 13.23
C PRO A 276 -3.45 11.58 14.15
N PHE A 277 -4.64 10.96 14.12
CA PHE A 277 -4.97 9.89 15.05
C PHE A 277 -4.10 8.64 14.84
N ILE A 278 -3.78 8.32 13.58
CA ILE A 278 -3.02 7.10 13.25
C ILE A 278 -1.51 7.24 13.46
N THR A 279 -0.99 8.45 13.73
CA THR A 279 0.43 8.65 14.10
C THR A 279 0.72 8.21 15.54
N ILE A 280 -0.33 7.96 16.33
CA ILE A 280 -0.22 7.43 17.70
C ILE A 280 0.32 6.00 17.70
N MET A 281 0.01 5.20 16.68
CA MET A 281 0.47 3.83 16.57
C MET A 281 1.99 3.75 16.38
N ARG A 282 2.65 2.86 17.14
CA ARG A 282 4.10 2.68 17.07
C ARG A 282 4.51 1.61 16.08
N ASN A 283 5.78 1.65 15.70
CA ASN A 283 6.35 0.69 14.77
C ASN A 283 6.64 -0.67 15.42
N ASP A 284 6.16 -1.73 14.79
CA ASP A 284 6.72 -3.08 14.88
C ASP A 284 6.94 -3.59 13.45
N CYS A 285 8.12 -4.18 13.19
CA CYS A 285 8.41 -4.70 11.84
C CYS A 285 7.57 -5.95 11.49
N ASN A 286 7.00 -6.60 12.51
CA ASN A 286 6.00 -7.64 12.40
C ASN A 286 4.70 -7.17 13.09
N ALA A 287 4.20 -6.03 12.64
CA ALA A 287 3.00 -5.38 13.16
C ALA A 287 1.80 -6.32 13.35
N ASN A 288 1.07 -6.08 14.44
CA ASN A 288 -0.15 -6.82 14.77
C ASN A 288 -1.38 -6.28 14.04
N THR A 289 -1.28 -5.13 13.36
CA THR A 289 -2.32 -4.57 12.51
C THR A 289 -1.82 -4.24 11.10
N ARG A 290 -2.76 -4.00 10.21
CA ARG A 290 -2.53 -3.51 8.85
C ARG A 290 -3.60 -2.50 8.45
N GLU A 291 -3.17 -1.55 7.64
CA GLU A 291 -3.96 -0.46 7.11
C GLU A 291 -4.47 -0.77 5.71
N TYR A 292 -5.74 -0.47 5.45
CA TYR A 292 -6.38 -0.58 4.15
C TYR A 292 -7.14 0.70 3.83
N PHE A 293 -7.34 0.96 2.54
CA PHE A 293 -8.28 1.96 2.07
C PHE A 293 -9.33 1.33 1.17
N ASP A 294 -10.58 1.75 1.35
CA ASP A 294 -11.66 1.47 0.42
C ASP A 294 -12.30 2.81 0.02
N GLY A 295 -11.87 3.35 -1.13
CA GLY A 295 -12.25 4.71 -1.53
C GLY A 295 -11.77 5.75 -0.52
N THR A 296 -12.70 6.46 0.12
CA THR A 296 -12.41 7.53 1.09
C THR A 296 -12.23 7.04 2.53
N THR A 297 -12.45 5.76 2.78
CA THR A 297 -12.45 5.19 4.13
C THR A 297 -11.08 4.58 4.44
N TYR A 298 -10.46 4.99 5.54
CA TYR A 298 -9.32 4.29 6.12
C TYR A 298 -9.83 3.20 7.07
N ILE A 299 -9.23 2.01 6.98
CA ILE A 299 -9.62 0.84 7.76
C ILE A 299 -8.37 0.28 8.44
N LEU A 300 -8.40 0.14 9.77
CA LEU A 300 -7.38 -0.60 10.51
C LEU A 300 -7.90 -1.99 10.87
N GLN A 301 -7.14 -3.01 10.52
CA GLN A 301 -7.51 -4.42 10.70
C GLN A 301 -6.43 -5.19 11.44
N ALA A 302 -6.81 -6.16 12.27
CA ALA A 302 -5.89 -7.08 12.93
C ALA A 302 -5.23 -8.01 11.91
N ASN A 303 -3.90 -8.05 11.91
CA ASN A 303 -3.09 -8.95 11.08
C ASN A 303 -2.86 -10.32 11.75
N CYS A 304 -3.00 -10.36 13.08
CA CYS A 304 -2.92 -11.58 13.89
C CYS A 304 -3.88 -11.49 15.08
N ALA A 305 -3.97 -12.54 15.90
CA ALA A 305 -4.70 -12.47 17.15
C ALA A 305 -4.01 -11.46 18.09
N ILE A 306 -4.75 -10.50 18.62
CA ILE A 306 -4.22 -9.48 19.53
C ILE A 306 -4.89 -9.67 20.90
N PRO A 307 -4.15 -10.01 21.97
CA PRO A 307 -4.71 -10.11 23.31
C PRO A 307 -5.24 -8.77 23.82
N ALA A 308 -6.19 -8.82 24.75
CA ALA A 308 -6.68 -7.61 25.44
C ALA A 308 -5.52 -6.85 26.12
N ASN A 309 -5.62 -5.52 26.12
CA ASN A 309 -4.63 -4.59 26.66
C ASN A 309 -3.25 -4.65 25.96
N THR A 310 -3.20 -5.10 24.71
CA THR A 310 -1.97 -5.06 23.91
C THR A 310 -1.93 -3.79 23.08
N GLU A 311 -0.72 -3.20 22.98
CA GLU A 311 -0.48 -2.04 22.12
C GLU A 311 -0.65 -2.44 20.65
N ILE A 312 -1.45 -1.66 19.94
CA ILE A 312 -1.62 -1.73 18.49
C ILE A 312 -0.38 -1.16 17.83
N THR A 313 0.22 -1.95 16.95
CA THR A 313 1.42 -1.61 16.20
C THR A 313 1.15 -1.68 14.72
N ARG A 314 1.85 -0.82 14.00
CA ARG A 314 1.85 -0.76 12.53
C ARG A 314 3.28 -0.85 12.01
N ARG A 315 3.42 -1.07 10.70
CA ARG A 315 4.73 -1.24 10.08
C ARG A 315 5.11 0.02 9.30
N PHE A 316 6.16 0.72 9.73
CA PHE A 316 6.59 1.96 9.07
C PHE A 316 7.43 1.73 7.79
N SER A 317 8.04 0.56 7.64
CA SER A 317 8.93 0.25 6.52
C SER A 317 8.43 -0.92 5.68
N SER A 318 8.46 -0.78 4.36
CA SER A 318 8.15 -1.87 3.41
C SER A 318 9.32 -2.83 3.17
N TRP A 319 10.49 -2.60 3.78
CA TRP A 319 11.67 -3.44 3.59
C TRP A 319 11.63 -4.71 4.43
N ASN A 320 11.93 -5.87 3.83
CA ASN A 320 12.13 -7.15 4.53
C ASN A 320 13.61 -7.38 4.91
N ASP A 321 14.55 -6.75 4.20
CA ASP A 321 15.97 -6.72 4.58
C ASP A 321 16.20 -5.87 5.85
N TYR A 322 16.99 -6.41 6.79
CA TYR A 322 17.29 -5.77 8.07
C TYR A 322 18.02 -4.43 7.91
N GLU A 323 19.06 -4.38 7.07
CA GLU A 323 19.86 -3.17 6.87
C GLU A 323 19.05 -2.08 6.16
N GLY A 324 18.26 -2.47 5.14
CA GLY A 324 17.34 -1.58 4.44
C GLY A 324 16.32 -0.92 5.39
N ARG A 325 15.66 -1.72 6.25
CA ARG A 325 14.75 -1.19 7.28
C ARG A 325 15.45 -0.24 8.24
N ARG A 326 16.58 -0.65 8.81
CA ARG A 326 17.31 0.14 9.81
C ARG A 326 17.76 1.47 9.21
N LEU A 327 18.26 1.46 7.97
CA LEU A 327 18.66 2.66 7.26
C LEU A 327 17.48 3.60 7.01
N GLU A 328 16.32 3.07 6.61
CA GLU A 328 15.10 3.86 6.45
C GLU A 328 14.65 4.48 7.77
N PHE A 329 14.57 3.70 8.84
CA PHE A 329 14.17 4.18 10.17
C PHE A 329 15.12 5.24 10.71
N MET A 330 16.43 5.05 10.57
CA MET A 330 17.41 6.04 11.03
C MET A 330 17.35 7.34 10.21
N ARG A 331 17.05 7.27 8.91
CA ARG A 331 16.94 8.44 8.04
C ARG A 331 15.63 9.23 8.22
N LYS A 332 14.50 8.53 8.32
CA LYS A 332 13.16 9.15 8.34
C LYS A 332 12.69 9.48 9.75
N GLU A 333 12.83 8.53 10.66
CA GLU A 333 12.22 8.57 11.99
C GLU A 333 13.25 8.73 13.12
N LYS A 334 14.55 8.58 12.81
CA LYS A 334 15.64 8.39 13.78
C LYS A 334 15.28 7.32 14.82
N LEU A 335 14.62 6.27 14.36
CA LEU A 335 14.08 5.20 15.18
C LEU A 335 15.06 4.02 15.23
N ASP A 336 15.48 3.63 16.44
CA ASP A 336 16.22 2.39 16.69
C ASP A 336 15.25 1.29 17.14
N CYS A 337 14.60 0.65 16.17
CA CYS A 337 13.52 -0.32 16.41
C CYS A 337 14.00 -1.55 17.21
N LYS A 338 13.31 -1.86 18.31
CA LYS A 338 13.59 -2.99 19.22
C LYS A 338 12.59 -4.14 19.15
N CYS A 339 11.82 -4.24 18.06
CA CYS A 339 10.90 -5.36 17.88
C CYS A 339 11.63 -6.71 17.78
N ALA A 340 10.91 -7.81 17.98
CA ALA A 340 11.48 -9.16 17.93
C ALA A 340 12.21 -9.47 16.62
N LEU A 341 11.73 -8.94 15.49
CA LEU A 341 12.39 -9.14 14.19
C LEU A 341 13.72 -8.38 14.10
N CYS A 342 13.81 -7.17 14.65
CA CYS A 342 15.05 -6.39 14.66
C CYS A 342 16.07 -6.93 15.67
N ILE A 343 15.62 -7.47 16.81
CA ILE A 343 16.50 -8.09 17.81
C ILE A 343 17.24 -9.31 17.23
N ARG A 344 16.59 -10.07 16.34
CA ARG A 344 17.22 -11.19 15.62
C ARG A 344 18.36 -10.73 14.68
N GLY A 345 18.42 -9.45 14.37
CA GLY A 345 19.47 -8.87 13.53
C GLY A 345 19.39 -9.30 12.07
N LYS A 346 20.56 -9.47 11.45
CA LYS A 346 20.69 -9.80 10.03
C LYS A 346 20.49 -11.30 9.80
N LEU A 347 19.30 -11.67 9.32
CA LEU A 347 18.94 -13.06 8.99
C LEU A 347 19.33 -13.48 7.55
N GLY A 348 19.70 -12.52 6.69
CA GLY A 348 19.98 -12.75 5.28
C GLY A 348 21.44 -12.96 4.92
N PRO A 349 21.72 -13.28 3.63
CA PRO A 349 23.07 -13.43 3.13
C PRO A 349 23.89 -12.16 3.34
N THR A 350 25.21 -12.30 3.28
CA THR A 350 26.17 -11.19 3.33
C THR A 350 27.01 -11.14 2.05
N GLY A 351 27.75 -10.04 1.88
CA GLY A 351 28.65 -9.83 0.74
C GLY A 351 27.98 -9.95 -0.63
N ASN A 352 28.69 -10.56 -1.59
CA ASN A 352 28.26 -10.70 -2.98
C ASN A 352 26.90 -11.40 -3.15
N LEU A 353 26.55 -12.37 -2.30
CA LEU A 353 25.26 -13.04 -2.42
C LEU A 353 24.11 -12.09 -2.04
N ARG A 354 24.31 -11.22 -1.04
CA ARG A 354 23.34 -10.18 -0.69
C ARG A 354 23.18 -9.16 -1.81
N GLU A 355 24.27 -8.68 -2.38
CA GLU A 355 24.23 -7.69 -3.46
C GLU A 355 23.49 -8.24 -4.68
N ARG A 356 23.81 -9.48 -5.09
CA ARG A 356 23.09 -10.15 -6.17
C ARG A 356 21.61 -10.38 -5.85
N MET A 357 21.28 -10.72 -4.61
CA MET A 357 19.89 -10.88 -4.18
C MET A 357 19.13 -9.55 -4.24
N LEU A 358 19.73 -8.45 -3.78
CA LEU A 358 19.11 -7.13 -3.83
C LEU A 358 19.03 -6.58 -5.26
N SER A 359 19.90 -7.04 -6.17
CA SER A 359 19.80 -6.71 -7.60
C SER A 359 18.76 -7.53 -8.35
N VAL A 360 18.19 -8.59 -7.75
CA VAL A 360 17.02 -9.27 -8.31
C VAL A 360 15.85 -8.28 -8.25
N HIS A 361 15.65 -7.54 -9.33
CA HIS A 361 14.76 -6.40 -9.37
C HIS A 361 13.30 -6.83 -9.44
N VAL A 362 12.61 -6.66 -8.33
CA VAL A 362 11.16 -6.68 -8.26
C VAL A 362 10.65 -5.42 -8.94
N CYS A 363 9.89 -5.57 -10.03
CA CYS A 363 9.12 -4.53 -10.73
C CYS A 363 9.80 -3.68 -11.83
N ASN A 364 11.01 -4.00 -12.30
CA ASN A 364 11.62 -3.26 -13.44
C ASN A 364 11.68 -4.02 -14.77
N TYR A 365 11.08 -5.20 -14.85
CA TYR A 365 10.98 -5.85 -16.16
C TYR A 365 10.00 -5.07 -17.04
N LYS A 366 10.56 -4.25 -17.94
CA LYS A 366 9.76 -3.51 -18.93
C LYS A 366 9.26 -4.51 -19.98
N PRO A 367 7.96 -4.53 -20.32
CA PRO A 367 7.48 -5.22 -21.50
C PRO A 367 8.29 -4.79 -22.72
N GLY A 368 8.43 -5.71 -23.66
CA GLY A 368 9.21 -5.44 -24.88
C GLY A 368 10.73 -5.51 -24.69
N LEU A 369 11.24 -5.93 -23.52
CA LEU A 369 12.65 -6.29 -23.40
C LEU A 369 13.03 -7.38 -24.41
N ASP A 370 14.24 -7.27 -24.94
CA ASP A 370 14.81 -8.23 -25.88
C ASP A 370 14.81 -9.65 -25.29
N LYS A 371 14.55 -10.66 -26.13
CA LYS A 371 14.40 -12.06 -25.70
C LYS A 371 15.68 -12.63 -25.09
N GLU A 372 16.85 -12.24 -25.59
CA GLU A 372 18.13 -12.73 -25.06
C GLU A 372 18.46 -12.04 -23.73
N LEU A 373 18.21 -10.74 -23.61
CA LEU A 373 18.35 -10.02 -22.34
C LEU A 373 17.44 -10.62 -21.24
N LEU A 374 16.18 -10.95 -21.57
CA LEU A 374 15.28 -11.62 -20.63
C LEU A 374 15.84 -12.96 -20.16
N LYS A 375 16.36 -13.75 -21.09
CA LYS A 375 16.91 -15.09 -20.82
C LYS A 375 18.17 -15.03 -19.96
N GLU A 376 19.04 -14.06 -20.21
CA GLU A 376 20.23 -13.80 -19.40
C GLU A 376 19.83 -13.41 -17.98
N GLN A 377 18.93 -12.42 -17.83
CA GLN A 377 18.46 -12.00 -16.51
C GLN A 377 17.79 -13.14 -15.74
N LEU A 378 16.93 -13.93 -16.39
CA LEU A 378 16.32 -15.11 -15.77
C LEU A 378 17.36 -16.13 -15.30
N THR A 379 18.43 -16.32 -16.06
CA THR A 379 19.51 -17.24 -15.68
C THR A 379 20.22 -16.75 -14.41
N ILE A 380 20.48 -15.45 -14.32
CA ILE A 380 21.06 -14.81 -13.13
C ILE A 380 20.13 -14.97 -11.93
N ASP A 381 18.84 -14.67 -12.09
CA ASP A 381 17.85 -14.71 -11.01
C ASP A 381 17.65 -16.14 -10.47
N HIS A 382 17.57 -17.14 -11.36
CA HIS A 382 17.51 -18.55 -10.95
C HIS A 382 18.77 -18.99 -10.21
N LYS A 383 19.95 -18.50 -10.63
CA LYS A 383 21.21 -18.77 -9.93
C LYS A 383 21.21 -18.17 -8.53
N VAL A 384 20.65 -16.98 -8.33
CA VAL A 384 20.50 -16.39 -6.99
C VAL A 384 19.65 -17.27 -6.08
N ILE A 385 18.50 -17.77 -6.55
CA ILE A 385 17.67 -18.69 -5.76
C ILE A 385 18.43 -19.99 -5.44
N ALA A 386 19.15 -20.55 -6.41
CA ALA A 386 19.93 -21.76 -6.22
C ALA A 386 21.08 -21.56 -5.21
N ASP A 387 21.76 -20.42 -5.28
CA ASP A 387 22.83 -20.05 -4.36
C ASP A 387 22.27 -19.86 -2.94
N LEU A 388 21.12 -19.19 -2.78
CA LEU A 388 20.45 -19.05 -1.47
C LEU A 388 20.18 -20.43 -0.85
N ARG A 389 19.57 -21.34 -1.61
CA ARG A 389 19.29 -22.70 -1.12
C ARG A 389 20.57 -23.46 -0.77
N SER A 390 21.61 -23.37 -1.61
CA SER A 390 22.89 -24.06 -1.39
C SER A 390 23.66 -23.51 -0.18
N ASN A 391 23.41 -22.26 0.19
CA ASN A 391 23.96 -21.65 1.41
C ASN A 391 23.07 -21.87 2.66
N GLY A 392 22.08 -22.77 2.58
CA GLY A 392 21.26 -23.17 3.71
C GLY A 392 20.12 -22.22 4.06
N PHE A 393 19.80 -21.25 3.20
CA PHE A 393 18.64 -20.37 3.43
C PHE A 393 17.34 -21.14 3.14
N GLY A 394 16.53 -21.30 4.19
CA GLY A 394 15.22 -21.94 4.14
C GLY A 394 14.13 -21.04 3.55
N TYR A 395 12.91 -21.58 3.47
CA TYR A 395 11.75 -20.85 2.95
C TYR A 395 11.23 -19.74 3.89
N ASP A 396 11.63 -19.78 5.15
CA ASP A 396 11.33 -18.79 6.19
C ASP A 396 12.15 -17.50 6.07
N TYR A 397 13.10 -17.46 5.12
CA TYR A 397 13.93 -16.28 4.86
C TYR A 397 13.10 -15.09 4.32
N PRO A 398 13.09 -13.90 5.00
CA PRO A 398 12.17 -12.79 4.70
C PRO A 398 12.15 -12.26 3.25
N ASP A 399 13.29 -12.27 2.56
CA ASP A 399 13.40 -11.75 1.18
C ASP A 399 13.23 -12.85 0.11
N LEU A 400 13.08 -14.11 0.51
CA LEU A 400 12.98 -15.21 -0.47
C LEU A 400 11.72 -15.08 -1.32
N ARG A 401 10.58 -14.76 -0.69
CA ARG A 401 9.32 -14.51 -1.39
C ARG A 401 9.49 -13.49 -2.52
N ARG A 402 10.16 -12.38 -2.21
CA ARG A 402 10.43 -11.28 -3.13
C ARG A 402 11.28 -11.76 -4.31
N ALA A 403 12.36 -12.52 -4.06
CA ALA A 403 13.19 -13.10 -5.12
C ALA A 403 12.38 -14.01 -6.04
N TYR A 404 11.57 -14.92 -5.49
CA TYR A 404 10.73 -15.82 -6.28
C TYR A 404 9.69 -15.09 -7.13
N MET A 405 9.00 -14.09 -6.56
CA MET A 405 8.03 -13.29 -7.32
C MET A 405 8.69 -12.49 -8.45
N SER A 406 9.94 -12.07 -8.27
CA SER A 406 10.73 -11.45 -9.34
C SER A 406 11.01 -12.41 -10.49
N VAL A 407 11.53 -13.61 -10.17
CA VAL A 407 11.84 -14.64 -11.18
C VAL A 407 10.57 -15.09 -11.89
N PHE A 408 9.48 -15.24 -11.12
CA PHE A 408 8.17 -15.56 -11.66
C PHE A 408 7.74 -14.55 -12.71
N SER A 409 7.92 -13.25 -12.43
CA SER A 409 7.52 -12.21 -13.38
C SER A 409 8.27 -12.39 -14.71
N GLY A 410 9.60 -12.51 -14.71
CA GLY A 410 10.33 -12.75 -15.96
C GLY A 410 9.97 -14.08 -16.64
N GLN A 411 9.71 -15.13 -15.85
CA GLN A 411 9.37 -16.45 -16.36
C GLN A 411 7.99 -16.47 -17.01
N PHE A 412 7.02 -15.77 -16.43
CA PHE A 412 5.67 -15.63 -16.95
C PHE A 412 5.66 -14.93 -18.31
N GLU A 413 6.44 -13.86 -18.45
CA GLU A 413 6.61 -13.15 -19.73
C GLU A 413 7.28 -14.04 -20.80
N ARG A 414 8.28 -14.83 -20.39
CA ARG A 414 8.91 -15.79 -21.30
C ARG A 414 7.89 -16.84 -21.75
N ASP A 415 7.14 -17.41 -20.82
CA ASP A 415 6.16 -18.48 -21.07
C ASP A 415 5.01 -17.98 -21.96
N SER A 416 4.51 -16.76 -21.72
CA SER A 416 3.43 -16.13 -22.50
C SER A 416 3.81 -15.88 -23.96
N ARG A 417 5.08 -15.63 -24.25
CA ARG A 417 5.62 -15.43 -25.62
C ARG A 417 5.85 -16.75 -26.38
N THR A 418 5.72 -17.92 -25.75
CA THR A 418 5.91 -19.22 -26.42
C THR A 418 4.65 -19.66 -27.18
N ARG A 419 4.82 -20.41 -28.27
CA ARG A 419 3.68 -21.00 -29.01
C ARG A 419 2.94 -22.10 -28.23
N THR A 420 3.61 -22.71 -27.26
CA THR A 420 3.09 -23.83 -26.47
C THR A 420 2.52 -23.40 -25.12
N GLN A 421 2.70 -22.13 -24.70
CA GLN A 421 2.10 -21.58 -23.46
C GLN A 421 2.12 -22.59 -22.30
N ASP A 422 3.27 -23.24 -22.06
CA ASP A 422 3.30 -24.43 -21.19
C ASP A 422 3.26 -24.09 -19.70
N TYR A 423 3.55 -22.82 -19.35
CA TYR A 423 3.60 -22.20 -18.02
C TYR A 423 4.26 -23.03 -16.92
N LYS A 424 5.07 -24.03 -17.27
CA LYS A 424 5.59 -25.00 -16.29
C LYS A 424 6.52 -24.31 -15.29
N GLY A 425 7.38 -23.43 -15.79
CA GLY A 425 8.28 -22.63 -14.95
C GLY A 425 7.50 -21.68 -14.04
N SER A 426 6.53 -20.96 -14.61
CA SER A 426 5.65 -20.04 -13.89
C SER A 426 4.87 -20.71 -12.76
N LEU A 427 4.23 -21.85 -13.04
CA LEU A 427 3.47 -22.63 -12.05
C LEU A 427 4.37 -23.15 -10.93
N ARG A 428 5.56 -23.66 -11.26
CA ARG A 428 6.53 -24.12 -10.27
C ARG A 428 6.89 -23.00 -9.28
N LEU A 429 7.10 -21.78 -9.76
CA LEU A 429 7.46 -20.64 -8.94
C LEU A 429 6.27 -20.19 -8.06
N LEU A 430 5.07 -20.04 -8.63
CA LEU A 430 3.88 -19.62 -7.88
C LEU A 430 3.48 -20.62 -6.79
N LEU A 431 3.48 -21.92 -7.10
CA LEU A 431 3.19 -22.96 -6.11
C LEU A 431 4.24 -23.00 -5.00
N THR A 432 5.52 -22.78 -5.34
CA THR A 432 6.58 -22.64 -4.33
C THR A 432 6.31 -21.45 -3.41
N VAL A 433 5.93 -20.29 -3.98
CA VAL A 433 5.59 -19.11 -3.18
C VAL A 433 4.41 -19.40 -2.27
N TYR A 434 3.28 -19.85 -2.83
CA TYR A 434 2.03 -20.00 -2.09
C TYR A 434 2.07 -21.08 -1.00
N TYR A 435 2.64 -22.25 -1.33
CA TYR A 435 2.56 -23.42 -0.45
C TYR A 435 3.83 -23.68 0.37
N LEU A 436 4.99 -23.17 -0.05
CA LEU A 436 6.26 -23.44 0.65
C LEU A 436 6.83 -22.21 1.35
N ILE A 437 6.65 -21.01 0.78
CA ILE A 437 7.22 -19.76 1.33
C ILE A 437 6.19 -19.03 2.20
N ASP A 438 5.01 -18.70 1.66
CA ASP A 438 4.00 -17.90 2.33
C ASP A 438 3.57 -18.45 3.72
N PRO A 439 3.50 -19.77 3.97
CA PRO A 439 3.15 -20.32 5.30
C PRO A 439 4.23 -20.17 6.38
N VAL A 440 5.48 -19.91 6.01
CA VAL A 440 6.62 -19.82 6.95
C VAL A 440 7.36 -18.48 6.87
N ALA A 441 7.03 -17.63 5.90
CA ALA A 441 7.64 -16.33 5.72
C ALA A 441 7.41 -15.44 6.96
N CYS A 442 8.47 -14.76 7.39
CA CYS A 442 8.43 -13.80 8.49
C CYS A 442 9.08 -12.49 8.03
N PRO A 443 8.38 -11.36 7.98
CA PRO A 443 6.96 -11.19 8.34
C PRO A 443 6.03 -11.94 7.39
N ALA A 444 4.85 -12.31 7.90
CA ALA A 444 3.85 -13.03 7.12
C ALA A 444 3.40 -12.17 5.92
N PRO A 445 3.20 -12.79 4.73
CA PRO A 445 2.76 -12.07 3.55
C PRO A 445 1.34 -11.54 3.74
N SER A 446 1.07 -10.40 3.12
CA SER A 446 -0.24 -9.77 3.22
C SER A 446 -1.34 -10.53 2.46
N PRO A 447 -2.62 -10.34 2.82
CA PRO A 447 -3.73 -10.82 1.98
C PRO A 447 -3.61 -10.34 0.53
N GLU A 448 -3.17 -9.09 0.29
CA GLU A 448 -2.96 -8.57 -1.07
C GLU A 448 -1.85 -9.34 -1.80
N GLU A 449 -0.76 -9.66 -1.10
CA GLU A 449 0.34 -10.45 -1.63
C GLU A 449 -0.09 -11.88 -1.99
N ARG A 450 -0.96 -12.50 -1.19
CA ARG A 450 -1.52 -13.84 -1.45
C ARG A 450 -2.54 -13.83 -2.58
N ILE A 451 -3.43 -12.84 -2.61
CA ILE A 451 -4.39 -12.63 -3.71
C ILE A 451 -3.65 -12.51 -5.04
N LYS A 452 -2.51 -11.82 -5.08
CA LYS A 452 -1.69 -11.71 -6.30
C LYS A 452 -1.30 -13.09 -6.83
N VAL A 453 -0.76 -13.94 -5.97
CA VAL A 453 -0.32 -15.30 -6.34
C VAL A 453 -1.51 -16.16 -6.79
N LEU A 454 -2.62 -16.10 -6.06
CA LEU A 454 -3.86 -16.83 -6.40
C LEU A 454 -4.48 -16.35 -7.72
N HIS A 455 -4.44 -15.05 -7.99
CA HIS A 455 -4.91 -14.47 -9.23
C HIS A 455 -4.13 -15.07 -10.41
N PHE A 456 -2.79 -15.10 -10.34
CA PHE A 456 -1.96 -15.71 -11.37
C PHE A 456 -2.19 -17.22 -11.54
N LEU A 457 -2.32 -17.96 -10.44
CA LEU A 457 -2.64 -19.39 -10.50
C LEU A 457 -3.98 -19.63 -11.21
N THR A 458 -4.98 -18.80 -10.90
CA THR A 458 -6.31 -18.84 -11.54
C THR A 458 -6.22 -18.50 -13.02
N VAL A 459 -5.49 -17.44 -13.40
CA VAL A 459 -5.27 -17.04 -14.79
C VAL A 459 -4.61 -18.17 -15.59
N ILE A 460 -3.50 -18.74 -15.09
CA ILE A 460 -2.80 -19.81 -15.80
C ILE A 460 -3.69 -21.05 -15.99
N ALA A 461 -4.47 -21.42 -14.96
CA ALA A 461 -5.39 -22.54 -15.07
C ALA A 461 -6.46 -22.32 -16.17
N TYR A 462 -6.90 -21.07 -16.35
CA TYR A 462 -7.97 -20.71 -17.26
C TYR A 462 -7.56 -20.67 -18.75
N ILE A 463 -6.27 -20.55 -19.09
CA ILE A 463 -5.75 -20.25 -20.44
C ILE A 463 -6.12 -21.25 -21.57
N GLY A 464 -6.70 -22.42 -21.31
CA GLY A 464 -7.02 -23.36 -22.39
C GLY A 464 -8.44 -23.86 -22.44
N GLU A 465 -9.42 -23.09 -21.97
CA GLU A 465 -10.81 -23.33 -22.37
C GLU A 465 -11.03 -22.98 -23.85
N ASP A 466 -10.24 -22.06 -24.42
CA ASP A 466 -10.45 -21.53 -25.79
C ASP A 466 -9.16 -21.28 -26.63
N SER A 467 -7.97 -21.64 -26.12
CA SER A 467 -6.74 -21.30 -26.84
C SER A 467 -6.44 -22.24 -28.01
N ARG A 468 -6.01 -21.67 -29.14
CA ARG A 468 -5.42 -22.40 -30.28
C ARG A 468 -4.04 -23.00 -29.96
N SER A 469 -3.51 -22.71 -28.77
CA SER A 469 -2.20 -23.13 -28.28
C SER A 469 -2.27 -24.54 -27.69
N LYS A 470 -1.22 -25.33 -27.84
CA LYS A 470 -1.10 -26.64 -27.18
C LYS A 470 -0.82 -26.46 -25.68
N VAL A 471 -1.87 -26.39 -24.86
CA VAL A 471 -1.73 -26.33 -23.41
C VAL A 471 -1.15 -27.63 -22.86
N SER A 472 -0.23 -27.53 -21.89
CA SER A 472 0.42 -28.68 -21.28
C SER A 472 -0.55 -29.51 -20.44
N GLU A 473 -0.32 -30.83 -20.35
CA GLU A 473 -1.14 -31.75 -19.55
C GLU A 473 -1.24 -31.30 -18.09
N ILE A 474 -0.19 -30.69 -17.55
CA ILE A 474 -0.18 -30.21 -16.18
C ILE A 474 -1.16 -29.06 -15.93
N VAL A 475 -1.29 -28.12 -16.87
CA VAL A 475 -2.27 -27.04 -16.77
C VAL A 475 -3.69 -27.61 -16.84
N LEU A 476 -3.93 -28.61 -17.70
CA LEU A 476 -5.23 -29.28 -17.80
C LEU A 476 -5.62 -29.99 -16.50
N ILE A 477 -4.68 -30.69 -15.87
CA ILE A 477 -4.94 -31.36 -14.57
C ILE A 477 -5.24 -30.32 -13.49
N MET A 478 -4.46 -29.24 -13.44
CA MET A 478 -4.60 -28.18 -12.42
C MET A 478 -5.92 -27.40 -12.52
N ARG A 479 -6.61 -27.42 -13.66
CA ARG A 479 -7.94 -26.78 -13.79
C ARG A 479 -8.94 -27.22 -12.76
N LYS A 480 -8.90 -28.49 -12.35
CA LYS A 480 -9.82 -29.01 -11.32
C LYS A 480 -9.69 -28.26 -9.99
N PHE A 481 -8.54 -27.64 -9.76
CA PHE A 481 -8.22 -26.91 -8.55
C PHE A 481 -8.52 -25.41 -8.61
N ILE A 482 -8.94 -24.90 -9.77
CA ILE A 482 -9.25 -23.48 -9.95
C ILE A 482 -10.30 -23.00 -8.95
N TYR A 483 -11.28 -23.85 -8.63
CA TYR A 483 -12.33 -23.54 -7.68
C TYR A 483 -11.79 -23.36 -6.25
N HIS A 484 -10.81 -24.16 -5.84
CA HIS A 484 -10.14 -23.98 -4.56
C HIS A 484 -9.43 -22.63 -4.50
N TRP A 485 -8.65 -22.27 -5.53
CA TRP A 485 -7.97 -20.97 -5.57
C TRP A 485 -8.95 -19.79 -5.63
N ARG A 486 -10.06 -19.89 -6.37
CA ARG A 486 -11.13 -18.89 -6.38
C ARG A 486 -11.75 -18.72 -4.98
N SER A 487 -12.02 -19.82 -4.28
CA SER A 487 -12.49 -19.79 -2.89
C SER A 487 -11.48 -19.12 -1.95
N GLN A 488 -10.19 -19.44 -2.07
CA GLN A 488 -9.12 -18.80 -1.28
C GLN A 488 -8.99 -17.31 -1.59
N LEU A 489 -9.16 -16.93 -2.85
CA LEU A 489 -9.12 -15.54 -3.29
C LEU A 489 -10.27 -14.74 -2.67
N VAL A 490 -11.49 -15.30 -2.63
CA VAL A 490 -12.62 -14.70 -1.91
C VAL A 490 -12.32 -14.62 -0.41
N HIS A 491 -11.75 -15.66 0.19
CA HIS A 491 -11.37 -15.66 1.60
C HIS A 491 -10.39 -14.52 1.94
N TYR A 492 -9.27 -14.41 1.22
CA TYR A 492 -8.29 -13.34 1.48
C TYR A 492 -8.81 -11.95 1.14
N SER A 493 -9.69 -11.81 0.14
CA SER A 493 -10.28 -10.49 -0.16
C SER A 493 -11.16 -9.96 0.97
N ARG A 494 -11.84 -10.84 1.73
CA ARG A 494 -12.56 -10.46 2.96
C ARG A 494 -11.61 -10.02 4.08
N GLN A 495 -10.37 -10.49 4.06
CA GLN A 495 -9.30 -10.03 4.95
C GLN A 495 -8.64 -8.73 4.46
N MET A 496 -9.18 -8.05 3.44
CA MET A 496 -8.75 -6.72 3.03
C MET A 496 -9.77 -5.69 3.46
N GLY A 497 -9.76 -5.32 4.74
CA GLY A 497 -10.66 -4.32 5.30
C GLY A 497 -12.10 -4.81 5.55
N GLY A 498 -12.38 -6.11 5.38
CA GLY A 498 -13.66 -6.72 5.73
C GLY A 498 -14.47 -7.27 4.55
N PRO A 499 -15.61 -7.95 4.83
CA PRO A 499 -16.40 -8.64 3.81
C PRO A 499 -17.24 -7.70 2.91
N ASN A 500 -17.36 -6.43 3.29
CA ASN A 500 -18.18 -5.43 2.58
C ASN A 500 -17.34 -4.47 1.75
N THR A 501 -16.01 -4.62 1.72
CA THR A 501 -15.18 -3.76 0.88
C THR A 501 -15.44 -4.02 -0.61
N ARG A 502 -15.10 -3.06 -1.47
CA ARG A 502 -15.30 -3.20 -2.91
C ARG A 502 -14.61 -4.44 -3.47
N ILE A 503 -13.38 -4.72 -3.08
CA ILE A 503 -12.63 -5.91 -3.54
C ILE A 503 -13.25 -7.22 -3.04
N ALA A 504 -13.72 -7.28 -1.79
CA ALA A 504 -14.36 -8.46 -1.23
C ALA A 504 -15.70 -8.76 -1.93
N THR A 505 -16.48 -7.70 -2.16
CA THR A 505 -17.74 -7.78 -2.89
C THR A 505 -17.53 -8.21 -4.33
N PHE A 506 -16.55 -7.61 -5.00
CA PHE A 506 -16.19 -7.95 -6.37
C PHE A 506 -15.83 -9.43 -6.51
N HIS A 507 -14.87 -9.95 -5.73
CA HIS A 507 -14.47 -11.35 -5.86
C HIS A 507 -15.59 -12.32 -5.48
N ARG A 508 -16.40 -11.99 -4.45
CA ARG A 508 -17.58 -12.79 -4.10
C ARG A 508 -18.58 -12.86 -5.27
N ASN A 509 -18.82 -11.74 -5.94
CA ASN A 509 -19.76 -11.67 -7.06
C ASN A 509 -19.19 -12.38 -8.31
N ALA A 510 -17.91 -12.17 -8.61
CA ALA A 510 -17.22 -12.75 -9.77
C ALA A 510 -17.21 -14.29 -9.74
N PHE A 511 -17.25 -14.89 -8.55
CA PHE A 511 -17.25 -16.34 -8.37
C PHE A 511 -18.53 -16.86 -7.73
N LYS A 512 -19.61 -16.09 -7.76
CA LYS A 512 -20.87 -16.44 -7.11
C LYS A 512 -21.41 -17.78 -7.59
N GLU A 513 -21.48 -17.96 -8.91
CA GLU A 513 -21.98 -19.21 -9.52
C GLU A 513 -21.12 -20.41 -9.10
N ASP A 514 -19.80 -20.27 -9.16
CA ASP A 514 -18.87 -21.32 -8.72
C ASP A 514 -19.12 -21.68 -7.24
N LEU A 515 -19.22 -20.67 -6.36
CA LEU A 515 -19.38 -20.85 -4.92
C LEU A 515 -20.76 -21.43 -4.55
N GLU A 516 -21.80 -21.10 -5.30
CA GLU A 516 -23.19 -21.53 -5.06
C GLU A 516 -23.51 -22.89 -5.70
N ALA A 517 -22.81 -23.27 -6.78
CA ALA A 517 -23.05 -24.52 -7.48
C ALA A 517 -22.88 -25.77 -6.60
N GLY A 518 -22.25 -25.67 -5.42
CA GLY A 518 -22.07 -26.80 -4.50
C GLY A 518 -21.11 -27.89 -5.01
N ASP A 519 -20.76 -27.84 -6.30
CA ASP A 519 -19.88 -28.76 -7.01
C ASP A 519 -18.40 -28.35 -6.97
N ILE A 520 -18.04 -27.30 -6.22
CA ILE A 520 -16.63 -27.07 -5.86
C ILE A 520 -16.19 -28.33 -5.10
N PRO A 521 -15.17 -29.05 -5.57
CA PRO A 521 -14.50 -30.03 -4.74
C PRO A 521 -13.81 -29.25 -3.60
N ILE A 522 -14.57 -28.92 -2.57
CA ILE A 522 -14.00 -28.50 -1.30
C ILE A 522 -13.40 -29.79 -0.79
N TYR A 523 -12.07 -29.87 -0.82
CA TYR A 523 -11.36 -30.99 -0.22
C TYR A 523 -11.70 -31.03 1.26
N THR A 524 -12.71 -31.81 1.60
CA THR A 524 -13.12 -32.09 2.98
C THR A 524 -12.17 -33.11 3.61
N ASP A 525 -11.55 -33.95 2.76
CA ASP A 525 -10.45 -34.83 3.13
C ASP A 525 -9.10 -34.17 2.83
N LYS A 526 -8.40 -33.85 3.92
CA LYS A 526 -7.07 -33.26 3.89
C LYS A 526 -6.03 -34.15 3.23
N ASP A 527 -6.07 -35.46 3.45
CA ASP A 527 -5.06 -36.37 2.90
C ASP A 527 -5.24 -36.55 1.39
N ALA A 528 -6.48 -36.47 0.90
CA ALA A 528 -6.77 -36.39 -0.53
C ALA A 528 -6.15 -35.12 -1.16
N LEU A 529 -6.32 -33.96 -0.51
CA LEU A 529 -5.70 -32.70 -0.95
C LEU A 529 -4.17 -32.79 -1.02
N VAL A 530 -3.55 -33.29 0.06
CA VAL A 530 -2.08 -33.45 0.14
C VAL A 530 -1.59 -34.39 -0.96
N LYS A 531 -2.27 -35.52 -1.17
CA LYS A 531 -1.92 -36.50 -2.20
C LYS A 531 -1.99 -35.89 -3.59
N GLU A 532 -3.03 -35.11 -3.87
CA GLU A 532 -3.20 -34.47 -5.18
C GLU A 532 -2.18 -33.36 -5.41
N LEU A 533 -1.95 -32.49 -4.42
CA LEU A 533 -0.88 -31.48 -4.47
C LEU A 533 0.50 -32.12 -4.71
N ASN A 534 0.81 -33.20 -3.99
CA ASN A 534 2.09 -33.91 -4.14
C ASN A 534 2.26 -34.56 -5.52
N ALA A 535 1.16 -35.03 -6.13
CA ALA A 535 1.21 -35.52 -7.50
C ALA A 535 1.64 -34.40 -8.48
N TRP A 536 1.13 -33.17 -8.30
CA TRP A 536 1.56 -32.03 -9.12
C TRP A 536 2.98 -31.58 -8.83
N PHE A 537 3.36 -31.55 -7.56
CA PHE A 537 4.70 -31.17 -7.15
C PHE A 537 5.73 -32.10 -7.77
N LYS A 538 5.45 -33.42 -7.79
CA LYS A 538 6.27 -34.41 -8.50
C LYS A 538 6.39 -34.12 -10.00
N LEU A 539 5.28 -33.80 -10.69
CA LEU A 539 5.30 -33.45 -12.11
C LEU A 539 6.10 -32.16 -12.41
N LEU A 540 6.14 -31.23 -11.45
CA LEU A 540 6.90 -29.98 -11.50
C LEU A 540 8.35 -30.08 -11.01
N GLY A 541 8.77 -31.25 -10.50
CA GLY A 541 10.08 -31.40 -9.88
C GLY A 541 10.25 -30.55 -8.62
N LEU A 542 9.18 -30.47 -7.82
CA LEU A 542 9.16 -29.91 -6.46
C LEU A 542 9.22 -31.04 -5.43
N ALA A 543 9.73 -30.73 -4.24
CA ALA A 543 9.74 -31.65 -3.12
C ALA A 543 8.31 -31.86 -2.61
N GLU A 544 7.96 -33.08 -2.20
CA GLU A 544 6.65 -33.37 -1.62
C GLU A 544 6.40 -32.53 -0.35
N MET A 545 5.17 -32.07 -0.21
CA MET A 545 4.65 -31.40 0.98
C MET A 545 4.20 -32.41 2.02
N THR A 546 4.42 -32.07 3.28
CA THR A 546 3.80 -32.76 4.40
C THR A 546 2.36 -32.29 4.60
N SER A 547 1.54 -33.14 5.22
CA SER A 547 0.19 -32.79 5.67
C SER A 547 0.17 -31.58 6.61
N GLU A 548 1.26 -31.30 7.33
CA GLU A 548 1.37 -30.12 8.19
C GLU A 548 1.62 -28.84 7.39
N GLN A 549 2.46 -28.90 6.34
CA GLN A 549 2.69 -27.76 5.46
C GLN A 549 1.40 -27.34 4.73
N VAL A 550 0.59 -28.31 4.32
CA VAL A 550 -0.72 -28.04 3.71
C VAL A 550 -1.69 -27.41 4.72
N LEU A 551 -1.70 -27.82 6.00
CA LEU A 551 -2.55 -27.20 7.03
C LEU A 551 -2.20 -25.74 7.34
N ARG A 552 -0.92 -25.38 7.21
CA ARG A 552 -0.46 -24.01 7.45
C ARG A 552 -0.84 -23.06 6.31
N THR A 553 -1.21 -23.61 5.14
CA THR A 553 -1.63 -22.85 3.95
C THR A 553 -3.15 -22.75 3.93
#